data_AF-G7VBD3-F1
#
_entry.id   AF-G7VBD3-F1
#
_cell.length_a   1.000
_cell.length_b   1.000
_cell.length_c   1.000
_cell.angle_alpha   90.00
_cell.angle_beta   90.00
_cell.angle_gamma   90.00
#
_symmetry.space_group_name_H-M   'P 1'
#
loop_
_entity.id
_entity.type
_entity.pdbx_description
1 polymer ?
#
loop_
_entity_poly.entity_id
_entity_poly.type
_entity_poly.pdbx_seq_one_letter_code
_entity_poly.pdbx_strand_id
1 'polypeptide(L)'
;MNFYGIEIDELLYKHLLEFLSDSEIDALFRSITTPPPRYYIRVNTHITTPQELIKRLNSRGLVAYRDERFHDAIWLPVEGPFKIPPARKIVVVDKKAAESIMLGADLYAPAIVKTDRVLKGDEVNIVSDNGVVVAFGSAVVDSDEALRTRRGLYIKVEKSLYRTPKLRNLPEYDGGLFYSQSLPAIAVGHVARRFARLDAADLNAAPGGKATHLAQSGLRVVAVDRSQPKIARLKNEISRLKLDFFIDVVMHDSRYLDRDFPRLKTSIALVDPPCSDLGVRPKIYHRVTYSAVKNLARYQIQFLKTALKIAPFVIYSTCTLTYLENEEVVMKAGGEVVDAELNIGAPGWGCPSCRRFLPHIHNTPGFFIALLKSPRREP
;
A
#
# COMPACT_ATOMS: atom_id res chain seq x y z
N MET A 1 -6.29 23.56 -6.01
CA MET A 1 -5.03 23.71 -5.23
C MET A 1 -4.02 22.70 -5.74
N ASN A 2 -2.74 23.07 -5.86
CA ASN A 2 -1.65 22.15 -6.25
C ASN A 2 -0.54 22.22 -5.20
N PHE A 3 -0.25 21.08 -4.57
CA PHE A 3 0.78 20.92 -3.56
C PHE A 3 1.85 19.96 -4.08
N TYR A 4 2.94 20.48 -4.62
CA TYR A 4 4.08 19.66 -5.07
C TYR A 4 3.68 18.59 -6.11
N GLY A 5 2.72 18.87 -6.99
CA GLY A 5 2.17 17.90 -7.95
C GLY A 5 0.93 17.14 -7.46
N ILE A 6 0.54 17.32 -6.20
CA ILE A 6 -0.72 16.79 -5.67
C ILE A 6 -1.83 17.82 -5.84
N GLU A 7 -2.74 17.54 -6.78
CA GLU A 7 -3.86 18.38 -7.13
C GLU A 7 -5.13 17.95 -6.39
N ILE A 8 -5.72 18.89 -5.64
CA ILE A 8 -7.04 18.75 -5.04
C ILE A 8 -7.92 19.96 -5.39
N ASP A 9 -9.23 19.73 -5.53
CA ASP A 9 -10.18 20.83 -5.75
C ASP A 9 -10.44 21.64 -4.47
N GLU A 10 -11.03 22.82 -4.62
CA GLU A 10 -11.27 23.75 -3.51
C GLU A 10 -12.20 23.16 -2.44
N LEU A 11 -13.17 22.33 -2.85
CA LEU A 11 -14.10 21.69 -1.91
C LEU A 11 -13.37 20.67 -1.04
N LEU A 12 -12.51 19.84 -1.62
CA LEU A 12 -11.69 18.90 -0.86
C LEU A 12 -10.69 19.61 0.03
N TYR A 13 -10.11 20.73 -0.43
CA TYR A 13 -9.23 21.55 0.40
C TYR A 13 -9.96 22.12 1.62
N LYS A 14 -11.13 22.74 1.44
CA LYS A 14 -11.96 23.25 2.55
C LYS A 14 -12.31 22.15 3.55
N HIS A 15 -12.61 20.95 3.07
CA HIS A 15 -12.91 19.82 3.94
C HIS A 15 -11.68 19.34 4.75
N LEU A 16 -10.46 19.49 4.22
CA LEU A 16 -9.24 19.21 5.00
C LEU A 16 -9.01 20.28 6.07
N LEU A 17 -9.34 21.53 5.78
CA LEU A 17 -9.21 22.67 6.72
C LEU A 17 -10.08 22.56 7.97
N GLU A 18 -11.13 21.73 7.93
CA GLU A 18 -11.95 21.41 9.10
C GLU A 18 -11.16 20.64 10.18
N PHE A 19 -10.03 20.00 9.80
CA PHE A 19 -9.27 19.11 10.68
C PHE A 19 -7.78 19.42 10.77
N LEU A 20 -7.24 20.16 9.81
CA LEU A 20 -5.82 20.47 9.68
C LEU A 20 -5.68 21.95 9.33
N SER A 21 -4.68 22.62 9.89
CA SER A 21 -4.28 23.95 9.44
C SER A 21 -3.65 23.92 8.03
N ASP A 22 -3.60 25.08 7.35
CA ASP A 22 -2.90 25.23 6.06
C ASP A 22 -1.46 24.69 6.10
N SER A 23 -0.73 24.95 7.19
CA SER A 23 0.66 24.50 7.36
C SER A 23 0.76 22.98 7.54
N GLU A 24 -0.19 22.36 8.24
CA GLU A 24 -0.27 20.91 8.35
C GLU A 24 -0.63 20.26 7.01
N ILE A 25 -1.51 20.87 6.22
CA ILE A 25 -1.86 20.39 4.88
C ILE A 25 -0.65 20.47 3.94
N ASP A 26 0.10 21.57 3.97
CA ASP A 26 1.35 21.70 3.19
C ASP A 26 2.37 20.63 3.59
N ALA A 27 2.63 20.46 4.89
CA ALA A 27 3.57 19.46 5.41
C ALA A 27 3.14 18.03 5.06
N LEU A 28 1.84 17.75 5.13
CA LEU A 28 1.23 16.48 4.75
C LEU A 28 1.48 16.17 3.27
N PHE A 29 1.16 17.08 2.36
CA PHE A 29 1.34 16.84 0.92
C PHE A 29 2.80 16.86 0.49
N ARG A 30 3.65 17.68 1.13
CA ARG A 30 5.10 17.60 0.97
C ARG A 30 5.63 16.22 1.36
N SER A 31 5.12 15.64 2.44
CA SER A 31 5.49 14.29 2.82
C SER A 31 5.03 13.27 1.78
N ILE A 32 3.86 13.44 1.17
CA ILE A 32 3.34 12.51 0.15
C ILE A 32 4.30 12.31 -1.03
N THR A 33 5.06 13.33 -1.41
CA THR A 33 5.98 13.26 -2.56
C THR A 33 7.26 12.48 -2.30
N THR A 34 7.53 12.13 -1.05
CA THR A 34 8.75 11.43 -0.63
C THR A 34 8.43 10.05 -0.07
N PRO A 35 9.31 9.05 -0.24
CA PRO A 35 9.11 7.75 0.37
C PRO A 35 9.20 7.84 1.90
N PRO A 36 8.56 6.92 2.63
CA PRO A 36 8.84 6.72 4.05
C PRO A 36 10.33 6.44 4.28
N PRO A 37 10.96 6.98 5.33
CA PRO A 37 12.37 6.73 5.64
C PRO A 37 12.64 5.27 6.05
N ARG A 38 11.60 4.54 6.46
CA ARG A 38 11.65 3.13 6.85
C ARG A 38 10.87 2.30 5.82
N TYR A 39 11.56 1.43 5.09
CA TYR A 39 10.94 0.43 4.22
C TYR A 39 10.60 -0.81 5.05
N TYR A 40 9.30 -1.04 5.29
CA TYR A 40 8.84 -2.15 6.12
C TYR A 40 8.61 -3.43 5.31
N ILE A 41 8.94 -4.55 5.94
CA ILE A 41 8.53 -5.90 5.55
C ILE A 41 7.89 -6.60 6.75
N ARG A 42 6.89 -7.42 6.46
CA ARG A 42 6.31 -8.37 7.40
C ARG A 42 7.03 -9.71 7.29
N VAL A 43 7.54 -10.20 8.41
CA VAL A 43 8.17 -11.51 8.53
C VAL A 43 7.12 -12.61 8.42
N ASN A 44 7.39 -13.64 7.63
CA ASN A 44 6.58 -14.85 7.61
C ASN A 44 6.92 -15.76 8.78
N THR A 45 6.22 -15.56 9.89
CA THR A 45 6.48 -16.26 11.17
C THR A 45 6.14 -17.74 11.13
N HIS A 46 5.47 -18.25 10.09
CA HIS A 46 5.31 -19.68 9.85
C HIS A 46 6.59 -20.35 9.32
N ILE A 47 7.50 -19.58 8.72
CA ILE A 47 8.69 -20.10 8.04
C ILE A 47 9.98 -19.70 8.77
N THR A 48 10.04 -18.49 9.32
CA THR A 48 11.26 -17.95 9.94
C THR A 48 10.94 -17.04 11.12
N THR A 49 11.93 -16.81 11.98
CA THR A 49 11.85 -15.77 13.01
C THR A 49 12.37 -14.42 12.47
N PRO A 50 11.96 -13.29 13.07
CA PRO A 50 12.52 -11.98 12.75
C PRO A 50 14.04 -11.92 12.93
N GLN A 51 14.57 -12.50 14.01
CA GLN A 51 16.01 -12.51 14.28
C GLN A 51 16.78 -13.24 13.18
N GLU A 52 16.29 -14.40 12.75
CA GLU A 52 16.92 -15.18 11.68
C GLU A 52 16.85 -14.45 10.34
N LEU A 53 15.72 -13.81 10.01
CA LEU A 53 15.59 -13.04 8.78
C LEU A 53 16.52 -11.81 8.79
N ILE A 54 16.62 -11.08 9.90
CA ILE A 54 17.57 -9.96 10.05
C ILE A 54 19.00 -10.45 9.81
N LYS A 55 19.39 -11.57 10.42
CA LYS A 55 20.73 -12.14 10.23
C LYS A 55 21.03 -12.46 8.76
N ARG A 56 20.06 -13.06 8.05
CA ARG A 56 20.18 -13.36 6.61
C ARG A 56 20.32 -12.09 5.78
N LEU A 57 19.46 -11.09 6.01
CA LEU A 57 19.53 -9.81 5.29
C LEU A 57 20.86 -9.09 5.54
N ASN A 58 21.31 -9.03 6.80
CA ASN A 58 22.58 -8.41 7.16
C ASN A 58 23.78 -9.12 6.51
N SER A 59 23.75 -10.46 6.40
CA SER A 59 24.81 -11.22 5.71
C SER A 59 24.91 -10.91 4.21
N ARG A 60 23.85 -10.33 3.62
CA ARG A 60 23.81 -9.84 2.23
C ARG A 60 24.13 -8.35 2.10
N GLY A 61 24.58 -7.71 3.19
CA GLY A 61 24.86 -6.27 3.23
C GLY A 61 23.62 -5.39 3.34
N LEU A 62 22.44 -5.95 3.62
CA LEU A 62 21.21 -5.19 3.85
C LEU A 62 21.00 -5.00 5.34
N VAL A 63 21.17 -3.77 5.82
CA VAL A 63 20.98 -3.46 7.24
C VAL A 63 19.48 -3.44 7.57
N ALA A 64 19.06 -4.39 8.39
CA ALA A 64 17.66 -4.56 8.79
C ALA A 64 17.50 -4.43 10.32
N TYR A 65 16.41 -3.78 10.73
CA TYR A 65 16.08 -3.51 12.12
C TYR A 65 14.71 -4.07 12.47
N ARG A 66 14.57 -4.55 13.70
CA ARG A 66 13.26 -4.93 14.22
C ARG A 66 12.43 -3.67 14.48
N ASP A 67 11.13 -3.74 14.19
CA ASP A 67 10.19 -2.72 14.66
C ASP A 67 10.07 -2.75 16.19
N GLU A 68 9.85 -1.59 16.78
CA GLU A 68 9.79 -1.43 18.24
C GLU A 68 8.48 -1.96 18.84
N ARG A 69 7.44 -2.21 18.02
CA ARG A 69 6.07 -2.44 18.49
C ARG A 69 5.49 -3.77 17.97
N PHE A 70 5.74 -4.11 16.72
CA PHE A 70 5.25 -5.33 16.10
C PHE A 70 6.35 -6.37 15.95
N HIS A 71 6.17 -7.50 16.64
CA HIS A 71 7.17 -8.55 16.69
C HIS A 71 7.50 -9.18 15.32
N ASP A 72 6.57 -9.14 14.37
CA ASP A 72 6.67 -9.68 13.02
C ASP A 72 6.98 -8.60 11.96
N ALA A 73 7.38 -7.40 12.39
CA ALA A 73 7.78 -6.32 11.51
C ALA A 73 9.29 -6.05 11.57
N ILE A 74 9.89 -5.88 10.39
CA ILE A 74 11.27 -5.45 10.20
C ILE A 74 11.24 -4.25 9.26
N TRP A 75 12.16 -3.32 9.43
CA TRP A 75 12.37 -2.23 8.49
C TRP A 75 13.83 -2.10 8.08
N LEU A 76 14.01 -1.55 6.88
CA LEU A 76 15.30 -1.20 6.30
C LEU A 76 15.31 0.30 5.99
N PRO A 77 16.46 0.99 6.12
CA PRO A 77 16.53 2.41 5.82
C PRO A 77 16.31 2.66 4.32
N VAL A 78 15.58 3.73 4.00
CA VAL A 78 15.52 4.30 2.66
C VAL A 78 16.52 5.43 2.60
N GLU A 79 17.40 5.42 1.60
CA GLU A 79 18.45 6.42 1.45
C GLU A 79 18.04 7.53 0.48
N GLY A 80 18.55 8.74 0.72
CA GLY A 80 18.29 9.93 -0.07
C GLY A 80 17.61 11.06 0.74
N PRO A 81 17.21 12.17 0.10
CA PRO A 81 17.30 12.39 -1.34
C PRO A 81 18.74 12.56 -1.84
N PHE A 82 19.05 11.97 -2.99
CA PHE A 82 20.33 12.15 -3.67
C PHE A 82 20.24 13.24 -4.75
N LYS A 83 21.33 13.99 -4.93
CA LYS A 83 21.46 14.92 -6.06
C LYS A 83 21.68 14.16 -7.37
N ILE A 84 20.78 14.34 -8.34
CA ILE A 84 20.86 13.72 -9.66
C ILE A 84 21.86 14.50 -10.55
N PRO A 85 22.85 13.83 -11.17
CA PRO A 85 23.72 14.46 -12.16
C PRO A 85 22.93 14.88 -13.40
N PRO A 86 23.23 16.04 -14.02
CA PRO A 86 22.61 16.43 -15.26
C PRO A 86 23.17 15.58 -16.42
N ALA A 87 22.31 15.23 -17.37
CA ALA A 87 22.66 14.62 -18.64
C ALA A 87 22.08 15.45 -19.78
N ARG A 88 22.71 15.37 -20.96
CA ARG A 88 22.25 16.12 -22.15
C ARG A 88 20.98 15.55 -22.78
N LYS A 89 20.76 14.25 -22.62
CA LYS A 89 19.66 13.50 -23.21
C LYS A 89 18.65 13.12 -22.14
N ILE A 90 17.37 13.08 -22.52
CA ILE A 90 16.29 12.72 -21.62
C ILE A 90 15.47 11.54 -22.15
N VAL A 91 14.96 10.76 -21.19
CA VAL A 91 13.94 9.74 -21.42
C VAL A 91 12.73 10.06 -20.53
N VAL A 92 11.58 10.29 -21.15
CA VAL A 92 10.32 10.56 -20.48
C VAL A 92 9.55 9.26 -20.28
N VAL A 93 9.12 9.01 -19.05
CA VAL A 93 8.42 7.79 -18.65
C VAL A 93 7.08 8.10 -18.00
N ASP A 94 6.18 7.12 -17.98
CA ASP A 94 4.89 7.27 -17.32
C ASP A 94 5.06 7.43 -15.79
N LYS A 95 4.04 7.98 -15.14
CA LYS A 95 4.01 8.17 -13.68
C LYS A 95 4.45 6.94 -12.87
N LYS A 96 3.91 5.77 -13.20
CA LYS A 96 4.11 4.56 -12.39
C LYS A 96 5.56 4.08 -12.50
N ALA A 97 6.12 4.14 -13.70
CA ALA A 97 7.53 3.86 -13.92
C ALA A 97 8.41 4.88 -13.20
N ALA A 98 8.08 6.18 -13.30
CA ALA A 98 8.82 7.23 -12.61
C ALA A 98 8.83 7.04 -11.09
N GLU A 99 7.69 6.70 -10.47
CA GLU A 99 7.58 6.41 -9.03
C GLU A 99 8.38 5.16 -8.61
N SER A 100 8.55 4.19 -9.51
CA SER A 100 9.42 3.02 -9.25
C SER A 100 10.91 3.36 -9.43
N ILE A 101 11.23 4.14 -10.45
CA ILE A 101 12.61 4.51 -10.81
C ILE A 101 13.20 5.50 -9.80
N MET A 102 12.40 6.42 -9.28
CA MET A 102 12.83 7.34 -8.22
C MET A 102 13.29 6.59 -6.95
N LEU A 103 12.90 5.32 -6.78
CA LEU A 103 13.27 4.44 -5.66
C LEU A 103 14.45 3.49 -5.99
N GLY A 104 15.03 3.61 -7.19
CA GLY A 104 16.21 2.83 -7.63
C GLY A 104 15.90 1.64 -8.54
N ALA A 105 14.68 1.54 -9.09
CA ALA A 105 14.38 0.58 -10.15
C ALA A 105 15.03 0.99 -11.48
N ASP A 106 15.43 0.00 -12.27
CA ASP A 106 15.90 0.22 -13.64
C ASP A 106 14.73 0.54 -14.60
N LEU A 107 15.00 1.20 -15.72
CA LEU A 107 13.98 1.51 -16.71
C LEU A 107 13.88 0.42 -17.77
N TYR A 108 12.69 -0.14 -17.95
CA TYR A 108 12.36 -1.10 -18.99
C TYR A 108 11.61 -0.43 -20.14
N ALA A 109 11.84 -0.91 -21.37
CA ALA A 109 11.30 -0.31 -22.59
C ALA A 109 9.77 -0.11 -22.67
N PRO A 110 8.89 -0.96 -22.07
CA PRO A 110 7.46 -0.72 -22.08
C PRO A 110 7.02 0.62 -21.46
N ALA A 111 7.80 1.16 -20.52
CA ALA A 111 7.46 2.36 -19.76
C ALA A 111 7.83 3.69 -20.46
N ILE A 112 8.44 3.62 -21.64
CA ILE A 112 8.86 4.81 -22.38
C ILE A 112 7.64 5.51 -22.98
N VAL A 113 7.46 6.78 -22.60
CA VAL A 113 6.49 7.69 -23.21
C VAL A 113 7.14 8.42 -24.38
N LYS A 114 8.31 9.02 -24.15
CA LYS A 114 9.10 9.74 -25.15
C LYS A 114 10.59 9.61 -24.82
N THR A 115 11.46 9.64 -25.82
CA THR A 115 12.91 9.60 -25.61
C THR A 115 13.59 10.46 -26.67
N ASP A 116 14.70 11.10 -26.31
CA ASP A 116 15.63 11.62 -27.30
C ASP A 116 16.24 10.45 -28.10
N ARG A 117 16.98 10.78 -29.17
CA ARG A 117 17.81 9.80 -29.87
C ARG A 117 18.98 9.41 -28.97
N VAL A 118 18.89 8.23 -28.39
CA VAL A 118 19.83 7.68 -27.41
C VAL A 118 20.50 6.45 -28.03
N LEU A 119 21.82 6.42 -28.02
CA LEU A 119 22.63 5.28 -28.40
C LEU A 119 23.07 4.53 -27.15
N LYS A 120 23.35 3.25 -27.28
CA LYS A 120 23.92 2.44 -26.21
C LYS A 120 25.17 3.11 -25.63
N GLY A 121 25.22 3.20 -24.30
CA GLY A 121 26.30 3.85 -23.54
C GLY A 121 26.07 5.33 -23.28
N ASP A 122 25.09 5.97 -23.92
CA ASP A 122 24.75 7.36 -23.61
C ASP A 122 24.21 7.50 -22.18
N GLU A 123 24.65 8.56 -21.51
CA GLU A 123 24.11 9.02 -20.24
C GLU A 123 22.80 9.78 -20.46
N VAL A 124 21.79 9.47 -19.65
CA VAL A 124 20.46 10.07 -19.75
C VAL A 124 19.90 10.48 -18.39
N ASN A 125 19.11 11.55 -18.38
CA ASN A 125 18.20 11.82 -17.28
C ASN A 125 16.85 11.16 -17.58
N ILE A 126 16.32 10.44 -16.60
CA ILE A 126 14.98 9.89 -16.65
C ILE A 126 14.04 10.89 -16.00
N VAL A 127 13.00 11.28 -16.74
CA VAL A 127 12.06 12.33 -16.39
C VAL A 127 10.65 11.75 -16.41
N SER A 128 9.83 12.12 -15.44
CA SER A 128 8.39 11.81 -15.47
C SER A 128 7.67 12.65 -16.54
N ASP A 129 6.49 12.19 -16.95
CA ASP A 129 5.63 12.89 -17.91
C ASP A 129 5.19 14.31 -17.48
N ASN A 130 5.30 14.67 -16.20
CA ASN A 130 5.08 16.03 -15.68
C ASN A 130 6.39 16.84 -15.47
N GLY A 131 7.53 16.33 -15.92
CA GLY A 131 8.80 17.07 -15.94
C GLY A 131 9.72 16.87 -14.72
N VAL A 132 9.35 16.06 -13.73
CA VAL A 132 10.22 15.78 -12.58
C VAL A 132 11.33 14.81 -12.98
N VAL A 133 12.59 15.22 -12.81
CA VAL A 133 13.77 14.36 -12.99
C VAL A 133 13.87 13.38 -11.83
N VAL A 134 13.82 12.08 -12.12
CA VAL A 134 13.76 11.02 -11.08
C VAL A 134 15.04 10.21 -10.96
N ALA A 135 15.85 10.14 -12.02
CA ALA A 135 17.09 9.38 -12.03
C ALA A 135 18.04 9.80 -13.16
N PHE A 136 19.26 9.31 -13.04
CA PHE A 136 20.34 9.33 -14.01
C PHE A 136 20.81 7.89 -14.24
N GLY A 137 21.15 7.57 -15.49
CA GLY A 137 21.69 6.26 -15.83
C GLY A 137 22.16 6.17 -17.27
N SER A 138 22.61 4.98 -17.64
CA SER A 138 23.22 4.71 -18.94
C SER A 138 22.35 3.77 -19.78
N ALA A 139 22.24 4.07 -21.08
CA ALA A 139 21.48 3.26 -22.01
C ALA A 139 22.17 1.92 -22.30
N VAL A 140 21.44 0.82 -22.22
CA VAL A 140 21.98 -0.52 -22.52
C VAL A 140 21.71 -0.98 -23.95
N VAL A 141 20.75 -0.36 -24.63
CA VAL A 141 20.36 -0.55 -26.03
C VAL A 141 20.00 0.79 -26.65
N ASP A 142 19.99 0.86 -27.98
CA ASP A 142 19.62 2.07 -28.72
C ASP A 142 18.11 2.37 -28.58
N SER A 143 17.73 3.65 -28.65
CA SER A 143 16.34 4.09 -28.54
C SER A 143 15.44 3.46 -29.60
N ASP A 144 15.94 3.29 -30.83
CA ASP A 144 15.18 2.71 -31.94
C ASP A 144 14.85 1.22 -31.68
N GLU A 145 15.79 0.49 -31.08
CA GLU A 145 15.58 -0.90 -30.68
C GLU A 145 14.59 -1.00 -29.51
N ALA A 146 14.75 -0.17 -28.48
CA ALA A 146 13.85 -0.14 -27.32
C ALA A 146 12.40 0.19 -27.72
N LEU A 147 12.21 1.18 -28.60
CA LEU A 147 10.89 1.58 -29.09
C LEU A 147 10.26 0.54 -30.01
N ARG A 148 11.05 -0.19 -30.80
CA ARG A 148 10.58 -1.25 -31.69
C ARG A 148 10.18 -2.51 -30.92
N THR A 149 11.03 -2.96 -29.99
CA THR A 149 10.79 -4.21 -29.25
C THR A 149 9.78 -4.02 -28.12
N ARG A 150 9.74 -2.82 -27.52
CA ARG A 150 8.97 -2.49 -26.31
C ARG A 150 9.17 -3.52 -25.20
N ARG A 151 10.36 -4.13 -25.10
CA ARG A 151 10.68 -5.17 -24.13
C ARG A 151 12.14 -5.04 -23.68
N GLY A 152 12.44 -5.59 -22.51
CA GLY A 152 13.80 -5.62 -21.97
C GLY A 152 14.20 -4.33 -21.23
N LEU A 153 15.39 -4.40 -20.63
CA LEU A 153 16.05 -3.29 -19.95
C LEU A 153 16.47 -2.24 -20.99
N TYR A 154 16.17 -0.97 -20.72
CA TYR A 154 16.56 0.14 -21.59
C TYR A 154 17.62 1.02 -20.95
N ILE A 155 17.37 1.53 -19.74
CA ILE A 155 18.34 2.35 -19.00
C ILE A 155 18.69 1.65 -17.70
N LYS A 156 19.99 1.42 -17.49
CA LYS A 156 20.52 0.99 -16.20
C LYS A 156 20.63 2.20 -15.30
N VAL A 157 19.89 2.21 -14.20
CA VAL A 157 19.87 3.35 -13.28
C VAL A 157 21.10 3.30 -12.38
N GLU A 158 21.87 4.37 -12.41
CA GLU A 158 23.09 4.54 -11.61
C GLU A 158 22.82 5.39 -10.37
N LYS A 159 21.99 6.44 -10.52
CA LYS A 159 21.61 7.32 -9.41
C LYS A 159 20.15 7.75 -9.53
N SER A 160 19.36 7.43 -8.53
CA SER A 160 17.94 7.83 -8.39
C SER A 160 17.76 8.81 -7.23
N LEU A 161 16.60 9.46 -7.14
CA LEU A 161 16.31 10.41 -6.05
C LEU A 161 16.40 9.73 -4.69
N TYR A 162 15.90 8.52 -4.57
CA TYR A 162 15.97 7.69 -3.38
C TYR A 162 16.42 6.29 -3.74
N ARG A 163 16.94 5.56 -2.76
CA ARG A 163 17.31 4.15 -2.92
C ARG A 163 16.58 3.31 -1.88
N THR A 164 15.77 2.39 -2.37
CA THR A 164 15.12 1.36 -1.56
C THR A 164 15.86 0.02 -1.70
N PRO A 165 15.82 -0.85 -0.68
CA PRO A 165 16.44 -2.17 -0.77
C PRO A 165 15.74 -3.03 -1.84
N LYS A 166 16.52 -3.66 -2.71
CA LYS A 166 16.02 -4.53 -3.79
C LYS A 166 15.67 -5.93 -3.28
N LEU A 167 14.61 -6.01 -2.46
CA LEU A 167 14.25 -7.23 -1.73
C LEU A 167 13.61 -8.33 -2.58
N ARG A 168 12.92 -7.98 -3.67
CA ARG A 168 12.19 -8.96 -4.50
C ARG A 168 13.08 -9.94 -5.28
N ASN A 169 14.37 -9.64 -5.42
CA ASN A 169 15.32 -10.49 -6.14
C ASN A 169 16.09 -11.41 -5.18
N LEU A 170 15.71 -11.45 -3.91
CA LEU A 170 16.39 -12.23 -2.88
C LEU A 170 15.81 -13.64 -2.77
N PRO A 171 16.63 -14.67 -2.50
CA PRO A 171 16.14 -16.02 -2.20
C PRO A 171 15.16 -16.05 -1.01
N GLU A 172 15.28 -15.13 -0.05
CA GLU A 172 14.35 -14.99 1.06
C GLU A 172 12.94 -14.57 0.60
N TYR A 173 12.84 -13.77 -0.47
CA TYR A 173 11.55 -13.42 -1.07
C TYR A 173 10.95 -14.64 -1.79
N ASP A 174 11.74 -15.30 -2.65
CA ASP A 174 11.30 -16.48 -3.40
C ASP A 174 10.91 -17.63 -2.47
N GLY A 175 11.63 -17.80 -1.36
CA GLY A 175 11.35 -18.79 -0.32
C GLY A 175 10.15 -18.46 0.58
N GLY A 176 9.53 -17.29 0.42
CA GLY A 176 8.35 -16.89 1.16
C GLY A 176 8.60 -16.36 2.57
N LEU A 177 9.84 -15.99 2.93
CA LEU A 177 10.21 -15.64 4.30
C LEU A 177 9.65 -14.29 4.76
N PHE A 178 9.20 -13.45 3.83
CA PHE A 178 8.58 -12.16 4.14
C PHE A 178 7.64 -11.68 3.04
N TYR A 179 6.92 -10.62 3.35
CA TYR A 179 6.07 -9.87 2.43
C TYR A 179 6.28 -8.36 2.63
N SER A 180 6.49 -7.60 1.55
CA SER A 180 6.64 -6.13 1.65
C SER A 180 5.31 -5.47 2.02
N GLN A 181 5.26 -4.83 3.18
CA GLN A 181 4.02 -4.25 3.72
C GLN A 181 4.35 -3.04 4.58
N SER A 182 3.62 -1.94 4.40
CA SER A 182 3.81 -0.74 5.23
C SER A 182 3.41 -1.01 6.68
N LEU A 183 4.03 -0.28 7.62
CA LEU A 183 3.73 -0.39 9.05
C LEU A 183 2.22 -0.26 9.37
N PRO A 184 1.46 0.71 8.81
CA PRO A 184 0.03 0.80 9.05
C PRO A 184 -0.73 -0.44 8.56
N ALA A 185 -0.33 -1.02 7.44
CA ALA A 185 -0.97 -2.23 6.91
C ALA A 185 -0.60 -3.49 7.72
N ILE A 186 0.58 -3.54 8.34
CA ILE A 186 0.94 -4.57 9.32
C ILE A 186 0.07 -4.42 10.59
N ALA A 187 -0.15 -3.19 11.05
CA ALA A 187 -0.98 -2.91 12.23
C ALA A 187 -2.40 -3.50 12.10
N VAL A 188 -2.98 -3.49 10.89
CA VAL A 188 -4.28 -4.12 10.60
C VAL A 188 -4.29 -5.60 10.98
N GLY A 189 -3.24 -6.36 10.65
CA GLY A 189 -3.15 -7.77 11.03
C GLY A 189 -3.05 -7.97 12.54
N HIS A 190 -2.41 -7.05 13.26
CA HIS A 190 -2.34 -7.09 14.73
C HIS A 190 -3.68 -6.86 15.42
N VAL A 191 -4.56 -6.04 14.84
CA VAL A 191 -5.95 -5.88 15.35
C VAL A 191 -6.68 -7.22 15.34
N ALA A 192 -6.46 -8.04 14.31
CA ALA A 192 -7.15 -9.33 14.15
C ALA A 192 -6.61 -10.44 15.06
N ARG A 193 -5.44 -10.27 15.71
CA ARG A 193 -4.81 -11.34 16.50
C ARG A 193 -5.62 -11.78 17.71
N ARG A 194 -6.46 -10.91 18.27
CA ARG A 194 -7.37 -11.27 19.38
C ARG A 194 -8.45 -12.28 18.97
N PHE A 195 -8.62 -12.51 17.67
CA PHE A 195 -9.54 -13.49 17.08
C PHE A 195 -8.82 -14.74 16.56
N ALA A 196 -7.54 -14.94 16.92
CA ALA A 196 -6.75 -16.08 16.44
C ALA A 196 -7.46 -17.43 16.66
N ARG A 197 -7.22 -18.37 15.73
CA ARG A 197 -7.84 -19.73 15.69
C ARG A 197 -9.32 -19.76 15.29
N LEU A 198 -9.88 -18.62 14.90
CA LEU A 198 -11.22 -18.52 14.32
C LEU A 198 -11.15 -18.41 12.79
N ASP A 199 -12.21 -17.90 12.20
CA ASP A 199 -12.38 -17.65 10.77
C ASP A 199 -12.48 -16.14 10.46
N ALA A 200 -12.04 -15.78 9.27
CA ALA A 200 -12.03 -14.41 8.78
C ALA A 200 -12.48 -14.33 7.32
N ALA A 201 -13.06 -13.20 6.93
CA ALA A 201 -13.28 -12.87 5.53
C ALA A 201 -12.50 -11.60 5.16
N ASP A 202 -11.68 -11.63 4.13
CA ASP A 202 -11.07 -10.43 3.53
C ASP A 202 -11.84 -10.09 2.25
N LEU A 203 -12.60 -8.99 2.27
CA LEU A 203 -13.51 -8.63 1.18
C LEU A 203 -12.78 -8.00 -0.01
N ASN A 204 -11.51 -7.61 0.12
CA ASN A 204 -10.76 -6.91 -0.92
C ASN A 204 -9.31 -7.43 -0.95
N ALA A 205 -9.17 -8.74 -1.05
CA ALA A 205 -7.97 -9.43 -0.63
C ALA A 205 -6.74 -9.20 -1.53
N ALA A 206 -6.90 -8.97 -2.84
CA ALA A 206 -5.75 -8.90 -3.73
C ALA A 206 -4.94 -7.61 -3.53
N PRO A 207 -3.60 -7.67 -3.51
CA PRO A 207 -2.75 -8.81 -3.91
C PRO A 207 -2.45 -9.86 -2.83
N GLY A 208 -2.99 -9.74 -1.62
CA GLY A 208 -2.90 -10.77 -0.58
C GLY A 208 -2.15 -10.35 0.68
N GLY A 209 -1.66 -9.11 0.76
CA GLY A 209 -0.88 -8.65 1.90
C GLY A 209 -1.61 -8.83 3.23
N LYS A 210 -2.84 -8.32 3.35
CA LYS A 210 -3.60 -8.42 4.60
C LYS A 210 -4.19 -9.82 4.83
N ALA A 211 -4.83 -10.42 3.83
CA ALA A 211 -5.30 -11.82 3.89
C ALA A 211 -4.22 -12.81 4.38
N THR A 212 -3.00 -12.73 3.84
CA THR A 212 -1.90 -13.60 4.28
C THR A 212 -1.44 -13.29 5.70
N HIS A 213 -1.51 -12.03 6.15
CA HIS A 213 -1.21 -11.67 7.54
C HIS A 213 -2.25 -12.23 8.52
N LEU A 214 -3.53 -12.17 8.15
CA LEU A 214 -4.61 -12.79 8.93
C LEU A 214 -4.37 -14.30 9.07
N ALA A 215 -4.04 -14.98 7.96
CA ALA A 215 -3.71 -16.40 7.98
C ALA A 215 -2.51 -16.74 8.89
N GLN A 216 -1.44 -15.94 8.83
CA GLN A 216 -0.29 -16.10 9.74
C GLN A 216 -0.61 -15.85 11.22
N SER A 217 -1.70 -15.13 11.48
CA SER A 217 -2.22 -14.93 12.85
C SER A 217 -3.07 -16.11 13.33
N GLY A 218 -3.16 -17.19 12.54
CA GLY A 218 -3.88 -18.42 12.86
C GLY A 218 -5.35 -18.41 12.46
N LEU A 219 -5.78 -17.49 11.58
CA LEU A 219 -7.15 -17.44 11.06
C LEU A 219 -7.30 -18.32 9.81
N ARG A 220 -8.46 -18.95 9.64
CA ARG A 220 -8.91 -19.48 8.34
C ARG A 220 -9.55 -18.35 7.55
N VAL A 221 -9.02 -18.01 6.38
CA VAL A 221 -9.40 -16.78 5.67
C VAL A 221 -10.14 -17.11 4.38
N VAL A 222 -11.36 -16.59 4.22
CA VAL A 222 -12.02 -16.47 2.93
C VAL A 222 -11.58 -15.16 2.27
N ALA A 223 -10.72 -15.26 1.26
CA ALA A 223 -10.13 -14.13 0.56
C ALA A 223 -10.85 -13.83 -0.75
N VAL A 224 -11.52 -12.70 -0.83
CA VAL A 224 -12.42 -12.33 -1.94
C VAL A 224 -11.84 -11.19 -2.76
N ASP A 225 -11.85 -11.32 -4.09
CA ASP A 225 -11.69 -10.19 -5.02
C ASP A 225 -12.41 -10.45 -6.35
N ARG A 226 -12.66 -9.40 -7.13
CA ARG A 226 -13.64 -9.43 -8.23
C ARG A 226 -13.08 -9.78 -9.61
N SER A 227 -11.76 -9.83 -9.80
CA SER A 227 -11.18 -10.00 -11.14
C SER A 227 -10.13 -11.09 -11.24
N GLN A 228 -10.14 -11.81 -12.37
CA GLN A 228 -9.22 -12.89 -12.64
C GLN A 228 -7.73 -12.49 -12.50
N PRO A 229 -7.26 -11.32 -13.00
CA PRO A 229 -5.85 -10.92 -12.82
C PRO A 229 -5.47 -10.71 -11.35
N LYS A 230 -6.40 -10.19 -10.54
CA LYS A 230 -6.19 -9.99 -9.11
C LYS A 230 -6.17 -11.31 -8.36
N ILE A 231 -7.10 -12.21 -8.68
CA ILE A 231 -7.17 -13.56 -8.11
C ILE A 231 -5.91 -14.36 -8.43
N ALA A 232 -5.40 -14.27 -9.66
CA ALA A 232 -4.15 -14.91 -10.05
C ALA A 232 -2.97 -14.40 -9.21
N ARG A 233 -2.84 -13.08 -9.02
CA ARG A 233 -1.79 -12.49 -8.16
C ARG A 233 -1.93 -12.92 -6.71
N LEU A 234 -3.15 -12.92 -6.19
CA LEU A 234 -3.45 -13.37 -4.83
C LEU A 234 -3.02 -14.82 -4.61
N LYS A 235 -3.43 -15.74 -5.51
CA LYS A 235 -3.03 -17.17 -5.44
C LYS A 235 -1.51 -17.35 -5.51
N ASN A 236 -0.84 -16.62 -6.39
CA ASN A 236 0.62 -16.67 -6.50
C ASN A 236 1.30 -16.23 -5.20
N GLU A 237 0.85 -15.13 -4.59
CA GLU A 237 1.41 -14.65 -3.32
C GLU A 237 1.11 -15.60 -2.15
N ILE A 238 -0.10 -16.19 -2.09
CA ILE A 238 -0.46 -17.19 -1.09
C ILE A 238 0.46 -18.40 -1.18
N SER A 239 0.68 -18.91 -2.40
CA SER A 239 1.52 -20.06 -2.66
C SER A 239 2.99 -19.79 -2.34
N ARG A 240 3.52 -18.63 -2.76
CA ARG A 240 4.89 -18.19 -2.42
C ARG A 240 5.09 -18.15 -0.91
N LEU A 241 4.10 -17.64 -0.17
CA LEU A 241 4.13 -17.55 1.29
C LEU A 241 3.76 -18.87 2.00
N LYS A 242 3.41 -19.93 1.27
CA LYS A 242 3.04 -21.27 1.77
C LYS A 242 1.84 -21.25 2.71
N LEU A 243 0.82 -20.47 2.36
CA LEU A 243 -0.39 -20.28 3.18
C LEU A 243 -1.65 -20.88 2.54
N ASP A 244 -1.51 -21.68 1.48
CA ASP A 244 -2.62 -22.26 0.71
C ASP A 244 -3.63 -23.01 1.58
N PHE A 245 -3.14 -23.72 2.60
CA PHE A 245 -4.01 -24.44 3.52
C PHE A 245 -4.96 -23.51 4.28
N PHE A 246 -4.53 -22.29 4.62
CA PHE A 246 -5.27 -21.39 5.50
C PHE A 246 -6.19 -20.42 4.77
N ILE A 247 -6.15 -20.37 3.43
CA ILE A 247 -6.81 -19.32 2.66
C ILE A 247 -7.63 -19.90 1.51
N ASP A 248 -8.94 -19.74 1.60
CA ASP A 248 -9.89 -20.06 0.53
C ASP A 248 -10.10 -18.83 -0.36
N VAL A 249 -9.70 -18.91 -1.63
CA VAL A 249 -9.80 -17.79 -2.58
C VAL A 249 -11.10 -17.84 -3.36
N VAL A 250 -11.90 -16.78 -3.26
CA VAL A 250 -13.20 -16.65 -3.93
C VAL A 250 -13.19 -15.48 -4.91
N MET A 251 -13.46 -15.75 -6.19
CA MET A 251 -13.63 -14.69 -7.18
C MET A 251 -15.08 -14.21 -7.17
N HIS A 252 -15.36 -13.09 -6.50
CA HIS A 252 -16.72 -12.55 -6.42
C HIS A 252 -16.72 -11.04 -6.19
N ASP A 253 -17.86 -10.40 -6.45
CA ASP A 253 -18.10 -9.04 -5.98
C ASP A 253 -18.50 -9.07 -4.50
N SER A 254 -17.58 -8.66 -3.64
CA SER A 254 -17.74 -8.80 -2.20
C SER A 254 -18.86 -7.95 -1.59
N ARG A 255 -19.45 -7.02 -2.35
CA ARG A 255 -20.63 -6.23 -1.95
C ARG A 255 -21.93 -7.04 -1.88
N TYR A 256 -21.90 -8.29 -2.37
CA TYR A 256 -23.07 -9.16 -2.40
C TYR A 256 -22.87 -10.48 -1.65
N LEU A 257 -21.78 -10.63 -0.87
CA LEU A 257 -21.49 -11.89 -0.15
C LEU A 257 -22.59 -12.28 0.83
N ASP A 258 -23.18 -11.33 1.54
CA ASP A 258 -24.26 -11.58 2.51
C ASP A 258 -25.52 -12.16 1.84
N ARG A 259 -25.77 -11.80 0.58
CA ARG A 259 -26.92 -12.27 -0.21
C ARG A 259 -26.61 -13.56 -0.94
N ASP A 260 -25.48 -13.61 -1.62
CA ASP A 260 -25.13 -14.70 -2.54
C ASP A 260 -24.57 -15.92 -1.79
N PHE A 261 -23.98 -15.69 -0.60
CA PHE A 261 -23.50 -16.72 0.32
C PHE A 261 -24.10 -16.51 1.73
N PRO A 262 -25.42 -16.70 1.92
CA PRO A 262 -26.09 -16.36 3.18
C PRO A 262 -25.60 -17.19 4.39
N ARG A 263 -24.98 -18.34 4.14
CA ARG A 263 -24.36 -19.21 5.15
C ARG A 263 -22.92 -18.81 5.48
N LEU A 264 -22.29 -17.92 4.71
CA LEU A 264 -20.97 -17.39 5.03
C LEU A 264 -21.11 -16.46 6.23
N LYS A 265 -20.66 -16.96 7.37
CA LYS A 265 -20.47 -16.20 8.61
C LYS A 265 -19.04 -16.41 9.06
N THR A 266 -18.42 -15.36 9.56
CA THR A 266 -17.06 -15.41 10.10
C THR A 266 -16.99 -14.65 11.41
N SER A 267 -15.96 -14.91 12.21
CA SER A 267 -15.75 -14.26 13.51
C SER A 267 -15.23 -12.83 13.34
N ILE A 268 -14.49 -12.58 12.26
CA ILE A 268 -14.03 -11.25 11.87
C ILE A 268 -14.12 -11.05 10.35
N ALA A 269 -14.33 -9.83 9.90
CA ALA A 269 -14.14 -9.46 8.50
C ALA A 269 -13.15 -8.30 8.38
N LEU A 270 -12.44 -8.25 7.26
CA LEU A 270 -11.57 -7.16 6.85
C LEU A 270 -12.13 -6.51 5.59
N VAL A 271 -12.27 -5.19 5.63
CA VAL A 271 -12.68 -4.35 4.52
C VAL A 271 -11.55 -3.36 4.25
N ASP A 272 -10.79 -3.63 3.18
CA ASP A 272 -9.71 -2.78 2.67
C ASP A 272 -10.06 -2.32 1.25
N PRO A 273 -11.10 -1.47 1.10
CA PRO A 273 -11.74 -1.24 -0.18
C PRO A 273 -10.88 -0.32 -1.06
N PRO A 274 -11.13 -0.30 -2.38
CA PRO A 274 -10.59 0.74 -3.24
C PRO A 274 -10.88 2.14 -2.70
N CYS A 275 -9.87 2.99 -2.66
CA CYS A 275 -9.94 4.34 -2.11
C CYS A 275 -9.25 5.33 -3.06
N SER A 276 -9.23 6.62 -2.69
CA SER A 276 -8.60 7.65 -3.50
C SER A 276 -7.07 7.59 -3.51
N ASP A 277 -6.47 6.71 -2.71
CA ASP A 277 -5.02 6.52 -2.57
C ASP A 277 -4.26 7.80 -2.16
N LEU A 278 -4.93 8.82 -1.62
CA LEU A 278 -4.31 10.13 -1.31
C LEU A 278 -3.17 10.02 -0.28
N GLY A 279 -3.15 8.93 0.50
CA GLY A 279 -2.11 8.64 1.49
C GLY A 279 -0.91 7.83 0.97
N VAL A 280 -0.96 7.28 -0.24
CA VAL A 280 0.12 6.44 -0.78
C VAL A 280 1.38 7.27 -1.04
N ARG A 281 2.57 6.69 -0.79
CA ARG A 281 3.89 7.37 -0.88
C ARG A 281 4.97 6.47 -1.50
N PRO A 282 5.93 7.03 -2.25
CA PRO A 282 5.93 8.40 -2.76
C PRO A 282 4.88 8.57 -3.88
N LYS A 283 4.46 9.80 -4.15
CA LYS A 283 3.77 10.17 -5.39
C LYS A 283 4.48 11.30 -6.10
N ILE A 284 4.70 11.14 -7.41
CA ILE A 284 5.27 12.24 -8.21
C ILE A 284 4.20 13.30 -8.50
N TYR A 285 2.98 12.84 -8.82
CA TYR A 285 1.81 13.69 -8.92
C TYR A 285 0.55 12.89 -8.69
N HIS A 286 -0.54 13.54 -8.34
CA HIS A 286 -1.83 12.90 -8.18
C HIS A 286 -2.94 13.91 -8.27
N ARG A 287 -4.13 13.50 -8.71
CA ARG A 287 -5.29 14.36 -8.74
C ARG A 287 -6.45 13.67 -8.06
N VAL A 288 -7.05 14.35 -7.09
CA VAL A 288 -8.20 13.84 -6.34
C VAL A 288 -9.24 14.96 -6.22
N THR A 289 -10.49 14.66 -6.57
CA THR A 289 -11.60 15.61 -6.46
C THR A 289 -12.54 15.21 -5.34
N TYR A 290 -13.20 16.20 -4.74
CA TYR A 290 -14.22 15.98 -3.72
C TYR A 290 -15.33 15.04 -4.21
N SER A 291 -15.75 15.19 -5.47
CA SER A 291 -16.78 14.35 -6.09
C SER A 291 -16.34 12.88 -6.22
N ALA A 292 -15.09 12.63 -6.60
CA ALA A 292 -14.54 11.28 -6.70
C ALA A 292 -14.46 10.62 -5.32
N VAL A 293 -13.98 11.37 -4.32
CA VAL A 293 -13.92 10.95 -2.91
C VAL A 293 -15.31 10.57 -2.39
N LYS A 294 -16.33 11.40 -2.64
CA LYS A 294 -17.73 11.11 -2.23
C LYS A 294 -18.30 9.86 -2.89
N ASN A 295 -17.97 9.62 -4.16
CA ASN A 295 -18.41 8.42 -4.87
C ASN A 295 -17.72 7.16 -4.33
N LEU A 296 -16.41 7.25 -4.03
CA LEU A 296 -15.67 6.18 -3.37
C LEU A 296 -16.23 5.89 -1.98
N ALA A 297 -16.50 6.89 -1.15
CA ALA A 297 -17.13 6.72 0.16
C ALA A 297 -18.47 5.96 0.08
N ARG A 298 -19.35 6.32 -0.85
CA ARG A 298 -20.62 5.60 -1.09
C ARG A 298 -20.39 4.15 -1.52
N TYR A 299 -19.34 3.90 -2.30
CA TYR A 299 -18.96 2.56 -2.72
C TYR A 299 -18.40 1.73 -1.56
N GLN A 300 -17.56 2.34 -0.71
CA GLN A 300 -16.96 1.74 0.48
C GLN A 300 -18.01 1.33 1.53
N ILE A 301 -19.05 2.15 1.72
CA ILE A 301 -20.18 1.82 2.61
C ILE A 301 -20.85 0.49 2.22
N GLN A 302 -20.91 0.14 0.93
CA GLN A 302 -21.52 -1.12 0.48
C GLN A 302 -20.72 -2.34 0.97
N PHE A 303 -19.38 -2.28 0.88
CA PHE A 303 -18.52 -3.35 1.42
C PHE A 303 -18.66 -3.45 2.93
N LEU A 304 -18.60 -2.31 3.63
CA LEU A 304 -18.66 -2.31 5.09
C LEU A 304 -20.01 -2.82 5.63
N LYS A 305 -21.13 -2.42 5.00
CA LYS A 305 -22.45 -2.97 5.34
C LYS A 305 -22.57 -4.46 5.08
N THR A 306 -21.93 -4.97 4.03
CA THR A 306 -21.90 -6.41 3.73
C THR A 306 -21.12 -7.16 4.81
N ALA A 307 -19.93 -6.66 5.15
CA ALA A 307 -19.09 -7.22 6.20
C ALA A 307 -19.80 -7.26 7.57
N LEU A 308 -20.48 -6.17 7.96
CA LEU A 308 -21.24 -6.09 9.22
C LEU A 308 -22.39 -7.10 9.31
N LYS A 309 -22.86 -7.67 8.19
CA LYS A 309 -23.89 -8.73 8.19
C LYS A 309 -23.31 -10.14 8.26
N ILE A 310 -22.04 -10.32 7.89
CA ILE A 310 -21.39 -11.65 7.85
C ILE A 310 -20.45 -11.87 9.03
N ALA A 311 -20.01 -10.81 9.73
CA ALA A 311 -19.15 -10.91 10.90
C ALA A 311 -19.60 -9.99 12.06
N PRO A 312 -19.42 -10.41 13.33
CA PRO A 312 -19.68 -9.58 14.49
C PRO A 312 -18.63 -8.49 14.68
N PHE A 313 -17.41 -8.69 14.18
CA PHE A 313 -16.34 -7.68 14.18
C PHE A 313 -15.84 -7.41 12.77
N VAL A 314 -15.63 -6.14 12.42
CA VAL A 314 -15.14 -5.74 11.11
C VAL A 314 -14.01 -4.75 11.26
N ILE A 315 -12.84 -5.07 10.71
CA ILE A 315 -11.75 -4.12 10.54
C ILE A 315 -11.99 -3.38 9.23
N TYR A 316 -12.07 -2.06 9.29
CA TYR A 316 -12.09 -1.19 8.13
C TYR A 316 -10.73 -0.49 8.02
N SER A 317 -10.10 -0.53 6.85
CA SER A 317 -8.87 0.22 6.60
C SER A 317 -8.81 0.84 5.21
N THR A 318 -8.10 1.96 5.08
CA THR A 318 -7.83 2.61 3.79
C THR A 318 -6.42 3.20 3.77
N CYS A 319 -5.87 3.38 2.57
CA CYS A 319 -4.63 4.15 2.34
C CYS A 319 -4.90 5.59 1.86
N THR A 320 -5.99 6.19 2.35
CA THR A 320 -6.34 7.58 2.08
C THR A 320 -6.42 8.43 3.34
N LEU A 321 -6.43 9.75 3.15
CA LEU A 321 -6.41 10.76 4.20
C LEU A 321 -7.77 11.44 4.37
N THR A 322 -8.71 11.23 3.45
CA THR A 322 -9.98 11.96 3.41
C THR A 322 -10.91 11.50 4.55
N TYR A 323 -11.53 12.43 5.25
CA TYR A 323 -12.55 12.13 6.26
C TYR A 323 -13.75 11.37 5.67
N LEU A 324 -14.15 11.79 4.46
CA LEU A 324 -15.29 11.23 3.74
C LEU A 324 -15.16 9.73 3.47
N GLU A 325 -13.96 9.23 3.18
CA GLU A 325 -13.71 7.79 2.96
C GLU A 325 -13.38 7.05 4.27
N ASN A 326 -13.16 7.77 5.36
CA ASN A 326 -12.71 7.22 6.63
C ASN A 326 -13.82 7.30 7.68
N GLU A 327 -13.78 8.30 8.55
CA GLU A 327 -14.74 8.46 9.65
C GLU A 327 -16.19 8.55 9.15
N GLU A 328 -16.42 9.23 8.01
CA GLU A 328 -17.77 9.32 7.46
C GLU A 328 -18.32 7.95 7.03
N VAL A 329 -17.48 7.09 6.44
CA VAL A 329 -17.87 5.73 6.04
C VAL A 329 -18.22 4.89 7.26
N VAL A 330 -17.36 4.88 8.30
CA VAL A 330 -17.60 4.05 9.48
C VAL A 330 -18.84 4.49 10.24
N MET A 331 -19.10 5.80 10.35
CA MET A 331 -20.32 6.32 10.97
C MET A 331 -21.58 5.98 10.17
N LYS A 332 -21.53 6.06 8.83
CA LYS A 332 -22.70 5.80 7.96
C LYS A 332 -22.99 4.31 7.73
N ALA A 333 -22.03 3.43 8.00
CA ALA A 333 -22.20 1.99 7.78
C ALA A 333 -23.06 1.32 8.86
N GLY A 334 -23.14 1.89 10.08
CA GLY A 334 -24.05 1.45 11.14
C GLY A 334 -23.48 0.43 12.13
N GLY A 335 -22.15 0.31 12.25
CA GLY A 335 -21.49 -0.45 13.31
C GLY A 335 -21.04 0.46 14.46
N GLU A 336 -20.87 -0.11 15.66
CA GLU A 336 -20.28 0.58 16.80
C GLU A 336 -18.75 0.56 16.67
N VAL A 337 -18.08 1.72 16.64
CA VAL A 337 -16.62 1.74 16.63
C VAL A 337 -16.10 1.40 18.03
N VAL A 338 -15.27 0.36 18.11
CA VAL A 338 -14.64 -0.12 19.35
C VAL A 338 -13.13 0.03 19.28
N ASP A 339 -12.45 -0.06 20.44
CA ASP A 339 -11.00 0.12 20.47
C ASP A 339 -10.25 -1.01 19.75
N ALA A 340 -9.46 -0.63 18.75
CA ALA A 340 -8.57 -1.51 18.01
C ALA A 340 -7.34 -1.96 18.84
N GLU A 341 -7.17 -1.46 20.07
CA GLU A 341 -6.04 -1.75 20.98
C GLU A 341 -4.68 -1.47 20.33
N LEU A 342 -4.66 -0.48 19.43
CA LEU A 342 -3.46 -0.02 18.75
C LEU A 342 -2.92 1.23 19.46
N ASN A 343 -1.73 1.09 20.04
CA ASN A 343 -1.02 2.19 20.70
C ASN A 343 -0.17 3.02 19.71
N ILE A 344 -0.61 3.10 18.45
CA ILE A 344 0.12 3.74 17.35
C ILE A 344 -0.80 4.54 16.45
N GLY A 345 -0.24 5.55 15.78
CA GLY A 345 -1.03 6.49 14.99
C GLY A 345 -1.70 7.55 15.87
N ALA A 346 -2.25 8.56 15.22
CA ALA A 346 -3.08 9.56 15.86
C ALA A 346 -4.53 9.04 15.99
N PRO A 347 -5.34 9.56 16.92
CA PRO A 347 -6.79 9.34 16.91
C PRO A 347 -7.43 9.79 15.59
N GLY A 348 -8.57 9.20 15.25
CA GLY A 348 -9.41 9.67 14.14
C GLY A 348 -10.08 11.00 14.46
N TRP A 349 -10.50 11.72 13.43
CA TRP A 349 -11.16 13.03 13.57
C TRP A 349 -12.59 12.84 14.07
N GLY A 350 -12.87 13.21 15.32
CA GLY A 350 -14.14 12.90 15.98
C GLY A 350 -14.35 11.40 16.25
N CYS A 351 -13.29 10.58 16.12
CA CYS A 351 -13.32 9.15 16.40
C CYS A 351 -12.07 8.73 17.20
N PRO A 352 -12.08 8.85 18.55
CA PRO A 352 -10.91 8.55 19.38
C PRO A 352 -10.41 7.10 19.29
N SER A 353 -11.33 6.15 19.05
CA SER A 353 -11.02 4.72 18.91
C SER A 353 -10.49 4.35 17.51
N CYS A 354 -10.69 5.22 16.52
CA CYS A 354 -10.10 5.06 15.19
C CYS A 354 -8.61 5.46 15.23
N ARG A 355 -7.82 4.96 14.28
CA ARG A 355 -6.40 5.31 14.13
C ARG A 355 -6.11 5.87 12.75
N ARG A 356 -5.41 7.02 12.73
CA ARG A 356 -4.87 7.68 11.55
C ARG A 356 -3.35 7.63 11.56
N PHE A 357 -2.79 7.32 10.40
CA PHE A 357 -1.38 7.51 10.13
C PHE A 357 -1.26 8.71 9.21
N LEU A 358 -0.72 9.80 9.75
CA LEU A 358 -0.45 11.03 9.03
C LEU A 358 1.01 11.05 8.57
N PRO A 359 1.29 11.19 7.26
CA PRO A 359 2.64 11.13 6.68
C PRO A 359 3.69 12.00 7.34
N HIS A 360 3.33 13.24 7.67
CA HIS A 360 4.21 14.27 8.22
C HIS A 360 4.49 14.09 9.72
N ILE A 361 3.66 13.30 10.42
CA ILE A 361 3.84 13.02 11.85
C ILE A 361 4.51 11.66 12.05
N HIS A 362 4.03 10.65 11.33
CA HIS A 362 4.36 9.25 11.60
C HIS A 362 5.41 8.69 10.64
N ASN A 363 5.83 9.46 9.62
CA ASN A 363 6.79 9.00 8.61
C ASN A 363 6.39 7.68 7.94
N THR A 364 5.09 7.49 7.72
CA THR A 364 4.48 6.33 7.05
C THR A 364 3.62 6.82 5.87
N PRO A 365 3.07 5.91 5.05
CA PRO A 365 1.94 6.27 4.19
C PRO A 365 0.74 6.76 5.01
N GLY A 366 -0.06 7.61 4.40
CA GLY A 366 -1.37 8.00 4.90
C GLY A 366 -2.27 6.78 5.01
N PHE A 367 -2.89 6.57 6.17
CA PHE A 367 -3.66 5.37 6.42
C PHE A 367 -4.72 5.59 7.50
N PHE A 368 -5.79 4.80 7.45
CA PHE A 368 -6.85 4.80 8.45
C PHE A 368 -7.20 3.36 8.86
N ILE A 369 -7.51 3.15 10.14
CA ILE A 369 -7.94 1.88 10.71
C ILE A 369 -9.08 2.13 11.70
N ALA A 370 -10.16 1.36 11.58
CA ALA A 370 -11.22 1.29 12.57
C ALA A 370 -11.61 -0.18 12.81
N LEU A 371 -11.94 -0.52 14.05
CA LEU A 371 -12.58 -1.79 14.40
C LEU A 371 -14.03 -1.49 14.74
N LEU A 372 -14.96 -2.15 14.05
CA LEU A 372 -16.40 -2.00 14.26
C LEU A 372 -16.98 -3.29 14.84
N LYS A 373 -17.88 -3.14 15.81
CA LYS A 373 -18.76 -4.21 16.28
C LYS A 373 -20.11 -4.09 15.57
N SER A 374 -20.60 -5.20 15.03
CA SER A 374 -21.90 -5.26 14.37
C SER A 374 -23.04 -5.04 15.36
N PRO A 375 -24.08 -4.27 15.00
CA PRO A 375 -25.25 -4.08 15.86
C PRO A 375 -26.16 -5.31 15.93
N ARG A 376 -25.95 -6.30 15.05
CA ARG A 376 -26.73 -7.54 15.05
C ARG A 376 -26.18 -8.44 16.16
N ARG A 377 -27.05 -8.75 17.14
CA ARG A 377 -26.77 -9.59 18.31
C ARG A 377 -26.00 -10.85 17.92
N GLU A 378 -25.06 -11.25 18.78
CA GLU A 378 -24.45 -12.58 18.76
C GLU A 378 -25.57 -13.64 18.67
N PRO A 379 -25.38 -14.70 17.86
CA PRO A 379 -26.39 -15.74 17.63
C PRO A 379 -26.89 -16.40 18.92
#